data_AF-A0A3A4UYA3-F1
#
_entry.id   AF-A0A3A4UYA3-F1
#
_cell.length_a   1.000
_cell.length_b   1.000
_cell.length_c   1.000
_cell.angle_alpha   90.00
_cell.angle_beta   90.00
_cell.angle_gamma   90.00
#
_symmetry.space_group_name_H-M   'P 1'
#
loop_
_entity.id
_entity.type
_entity.pdbx_description
1 polymer ?
#
loop_
_entity_poly.entity_id
_entity_poly.type
_entity_poly.pdbx_seq_one_letter_code
_entity_poly.pdbx_strand_id
1 'polypeptide(L)'
;MGEHYENWLNKRCAELEQECSKLRNAIITHRSQKADDRCIEDDDKLYEALGDGIKCDRRVGSKKEMLHNCDRFIENRCEEGGWPTYAELEEKIKLCQVVINYLYYHSDYELVHESGCKEINGMECKCYWGEKINKCLEGCTEVWFS
;
A
#
# COMPACT_ATOMS: atom_id res chain seq x y z
N MET A 1 40.33 17.33 44.35
CA MET A 1 40.38 16.37 43.22
C MET A 1 39.05 15.65 42.97
N GLY A 2 38.18 15.44 43.97
CA GLY A 2 36.89 14.73 43.80
C GLY A 2 35.88 15.44 42.89
N GLU A 3 35.56 16.72 43.14
CA GLU A 3 34.53 17.44 42.38
C GLU A 3 34.82 17.56 40.87
N HIS A 4 36.09 17.73 40.50
CA HIS A 4 36.47 17.83 39.09
C HIS A 4 36.27 16.52 38.32
N TYR A 5 36.51 15.39 38.99
CA TYR A 5 36.32 14.07 38.42
C TYR A 5 34.85 13.69 38.32
N GLU A 6 34.06 14.00 39.35
CA GLU A 6 32.62 13.80 39.36
C GLU A 6 31.91 14.63 38.27
N ASN A 7 32.29 15.90 38.10
CA ASN A 7 31.79 16.73 37.01
C ASN A 7 32.15 16.17 35.62
N TRP A 8 33.36 15.64 35.45
CA TRP A 8 33.78 15.01 34.20
C TRP A 8 32.97 13.75 33.91
N LEU A 9 32.76 12.88 34.91
CA LEU A 9 31.96 11.67 34.78
C LEU A 9 30.50 12.00 34.42
N ASN A 10 29.88 12.95 35.13
CA ASN A 10 28.51 13.35 34.88
C ASN A 10 28.33 13.89 33.45
N LYS A 11 29.28 14.71 32.98
CA LYS A 11 29.29 15.20 31.60
C LYS A 11 29.41 14.04 30.60
N ARG A 12 30.32 13.10 30.85
CA ARG A 12 30.54 11.97 29.94
C ARG A 12 29.34 11.02 29.87
N CYS A 13 28.68 10.76 31.01
CA CYS A 13 27.45 9.99 31.05
C CYS A 13 26.35 10.66 30.24
N ALA A 14 26.15 11.98 30.40
CA ALA A 14 25.16 12.72 29.64
C ALA A 14 25.41 12.67 28.12
N GLU A 15 26.66 12.81 27.68
CA GLU A 15 27.04 12.67 26.26
C GLU A 15 26.71 11.28 25.72
N LEU A 16 27.00 10.23 26.49
CA LEU A 16 26.72 8.84 26.10
C LEU A 16 25.22 8.54 26.04
N GLU A 17 24.45 9.06 27.00
CA GLU A 17 22.99 8.94 27.00
C GLU A 17 22.36 9.63 25.80
N GLN A 18 22.87 10.83 25.45
CA GLN A 18 22.43 11.56 24.27
C GLN A 18 22.71 10.76 22.98
N GLU A 19 23.91 10.20 22.84
CA GLU A 19 24.26 9.38 21.67
C GLU A 19 23.41 8.09 21.61
N CYS A 20 23.20 7.42 22.74
CA CYS A 20 22.34 6.25 22.81
C CYS A 20 20.90 6.58 22.40
N SER A 21 20.37 7.73 22.82
CA SER A 21 19.04 8.20 22.46
C SER A 21 18.94 8.47 20.95
N LYS A 22 19.91 9.20 20.39
CA LYS A 22 20.02 9.47 18.95
C LYS A 22 20.02 8.18 18.13
N LEU A 23 20.88 7.23 18.47
CA LEU A 23 21.00 5.95 17.75
C LEU A 23 19.73 5.10 17.86
N ARG A 24 19.11 5.03 19.04
CA ARG A 24 17.83 4.33 19.23
C ARG A 24 16.73 4.94 18.38
N ASN A 25 16.64 6.26 18.31
CA ASN A 25 15.65 6.94 17.50
C ASN A 25 15.85 6.65 16.01
N ALA A 26 17.09 6.68 15.51
CA ALA A 26 17.39 6.34 14.12
C ALA A 26 16.94 4.91 13.78
N ILE A 27 17.21 3.93 14.65
CA ILE A 27 16.78 2.54 14.49
C ILE A 27 15.24 2.43 14.50
N ILE A 28 14.56 3.13 15.42
CA ILE A 28 13.10 3.11 15.50
C ILE A 28 12.49 3.68 14.22
N THR A 29 12.97 4.83 13.74
CA THR A 29 12.50 5.47 12.52
C THR A 29 12.67 4.54 11.31
N HIS A 30 13.85 3.95 11.14
CA HIS A 30 14.12 3.01 10.03
C HIS A 30 13.22 1.78 10.07
N ARG A 31 13.01 1.20 11.26
CA ARG A 31 12.12 0.04 11.44
C ARG A 31 10.65 0.37 11.27
N SER A 32 10.25 1.63 11.49
CA SER A 32 8.86 2.06 11.35
C SER A 32 8.40 2.17 9.91
N GLN A 33 9.33 2.24 8.95
CA GLN A 33 9.03 2.21 7.52
C GLN A 33 8.67 0.79 7.09
N LYS A 34 7.50 0.66 6.45
CA LYS A 34 7.00 -0.58 5.88
C LYS A 34 7.73 -0.89 4.57
N ALA A 35 7.67 -2.15 4.14
CA ALA A 35 8.54 -2.69 3.09
C ALA A 35 8.39 -2.00 1.72
N ASP A 36 7.22 -1.46 1.42
CA ASP A 36 6.91 -0.67 0.22
C ASP A 36 7.39 0.79 0.32
N ASP A 37 7.44 1.34 1.53
CA ASP A 37 7.87 2.72 1.79
C ASP A 37 9.39 2.87 2.01
N ARG A 38 10.11 1.77 2.24
CA ARG A 38 11.55 1.82 2.52
C ARG A 38 12.34 1.98 1.23
N CYS A 39 13.15 3.05 1.17
CA CYS A 39 14.06 3.31 0.07
C CYS A 39 15.52 3.25 0.52
N ILE A 40 16.44 3.28 -0.46
CA ILE A 40 17.88 3.23 -0.22
C ILE A 40 18.34 4.42 0.62
N GLU A 41 17.69 5.57 0.44
CA GLU A 41 17.94 6.80 1.17
C GLU A 41 17.66 6.64 2.67
N ASP A 42 16.81 5.69 3.06
CA ASP A 42 16.55 5.41 4.47
C ASP A 42 17.66 4.59 5.11
N ASP A 43 18.27 3.68 4.36
CA ASP A 43 19.50 3.03 4.79
C ASP A 43 20.62 4.07 4.91
N ASP A 44 20.78 4.99 3.95
CA ASP A 44 21.80 6.04 4.04
C ASP A 44 21.64 6.90 5.30
N LYS A 45 20.41 7.31 5.66
CA LYS A 45 20.14 8.04 6.91
C LYS A 45 20.50 7.24 8.16
N LEU A 46 20.26 5.92 8.14
CA LEU A 46 20.59 5.04 9.26
C LEU A 46 22.11 4.93 9.44
N TYR A 47 22.86 4.76 8.35
CA TYR A 47 24.33 4.70 8.40
C TYR A 47 24.93 6.06 8.77
N GLU A 48 24.38 7.17 8.29
CA GLU A 48 24.82 8.51 8.66
C GLU A 48 24.67 8.77 10.18
N ALA A 49 23.62 8.22 10.80
CA ALA A 49 23.41 8.35 12.25
C ALA A 49 24.56 7.76 13.09
N LEU A 50 25.30 6.77 12.56
CA LEU A 50 26.46 6.16 13.23
C LEU A 50 27.68 7.09 13.27
N GLY A 51 27.79 8.05 12.34
CA GLY A 51 28.87 9.03 12.33
C GLY A 51 30.27 8.46 12.06
N ASP A 52 30.38 7.21 11.59
CA ASP A 52 31.65 6.53 11.28
C ASP A 52 32.19 6.87 9.88
N GLY A 53 31.43 7.61 9.07
CA GLY A 53 31.77 7.98 7.70
C GLY A 53 31.72 6.81 6.71
N ILE A 54 31.22 5.66 7.13
CA ILE A 54 31.10 4.46 6.30
C ILE A 54 29.81 4.57 5.48
N LYS A 55 29.95 4.60 4.16
CA LYS A 55 28.81 4.53 3.24
C LYS A 55 28.38 3.08 3.06
N CYS A 56 27.09 2.86 2.87
CA CYS A 56 26.55 1.58 2.44
C CYS A 56 27.26 1.12 1.14
N ASP A 57 27.87 -0.07 1.14
CA ASP A 57 28.46 -0.67 -0.04
C ASP A 57 27.35 -1.19 -0.96
N ARG A 58 27.18 -0.50 -2.09
CA ARG A 58 26.09 -0.77 -3.04
C ARG A 58 26.48 -1.75 -4.14
N ARG A 59 27.68 -2.32 -4.09
CA ARG A 59 28.13 -3.28 -5.10
C ARG A 59 27.41 -4.60 -4.87
N VAL A 60 26.49 -4.91 -5.77
CA VAL A 60 26.01 -6.28 -5.93
C VAL A 60 27.11 -7.12 -6.56
N GLY A 61 27.28 -8.33 -6.04
CA GLY A 61 28.19 -9.33 -6.61
C GLY A 61 27.71 -9.82 -7.99
N SER A 62 28.06 -11.05 -8.36
CA SER A 62 27.55 -11.63 -9.61
C SER A 62 26.02 -11.68 -9.59
N LYS A 63 25.37 -11.05 -10.59
CA LYS A 63 23.91 -11.10 -10.76
C LYS A 63 23.38 -12.54 -10.71
N LYS A 64 24.14 -13.48 -11.30
CA LYS A 64 23.78 -14.91 -11.31
C LYS A 64 23.76 -15.50 -9.90
N GLU A 65 24.76 -15.17 -9.08
CA GLU A 65 24.84 -15.65 -7.69
C GLU A 65 23.77 -14.99 -6.81
N MET A 66 23.47 -13.71 -7.05
CA MET A 66 22.39 -13.01 -6.37
C MET A 66 21.04 -13.70 -6.60
N LEU A 67 20.69 -13.93 -7.87
CA LEU A 67 19.43 -14.61 -8.22
C LEU A 67 19.35 -16.02 -7.62
N HIS A 68 20.45 -16.78 -7.70
CA HIS A 68 20.51 -18.11 -7.09
C HIS A 68 20.28 -18.08 -5.56
N ASN A 69 20.84 -17.07 -4.87
CA ASN A 69 20.61 -16.90 -3.44
C ASN A 69 19.17 -16.45 -3.11
N CYS A 70 18.55 -15.63 -3.99
CA CYS A 70 17.14 -15.25 -3.87
C CYS A 70 16.23 -16.48 -3.98
N ASP A 71 16.45 -17.33 -4.99
CA ASP A 71 15.69 -18.57 -5.17
C ASP A 71 15.78 -19.44 -3.90
N ARG A 72 17.00 -19.67 -3.41
CA ARG A 72 17.23 -20.41 -2.17
C ARG A 72 16.53 -19.77 -0.97
N PHE A 73 16.52 -18.44 -0.86
CA PHE A 73 15.83 -17.76 0.25
C PHE A 73 14.32 -18.01 0.19
N ILE A 74 13.71 -17.87 -0.99
CA ILE A 74 12.28 -18.07 -1.20
C ILE A 74 11.90 -19.51 -0.84
N GLU A 75 12.63 -20.50 -1.37
CA GLU A 75 12.38 -21.93 -1.09
C GLU A 75 12.44 -22.28 0.40
N ASN A 76 13.31 -21.63 1.17
CA ASN A 76 13.56 -21.99 2.57
C ASN A 76 12.78 -21.16 3.58
N ARG A 77 12.24 -19.99 3.21
CA ARG A 77 11.68 -19.02 4.16
C ARG A 77 10.35 -18.41 3.77
N CYS A 78 9.92 -18.56 2.52
CA CYS A 78 8.66 -18.02 2.07
C CYS A 78 7.65 -19.16 1.89
N GLU A 79 6.42 -18.91 2.32
CA GLU A 79 5.29 -19.76 1.98
C GLU A 79 4.70 -19.29 0.65
N GLU A 80 4.29 -20.22 -0.21
CA GLU A 80 3.66 -19.88 -1.48
C GLU A 80 2.28 -19.23 -1.24
N GLY A 81 2.00 -18.12 -1.93
CA GLY A 81 0.63 -17.66 -2.20
C GLY A 81 0.26 -16.25 -1.74
N GLY A 82 -0.97 -15.86 -2.10
CA GLY A 82 -1.65 -14.64 -1.64
C GLY A 82 -1.62 -13.46 -2.61
N TRP A 83 -0.67 -13.41 -3.55
CA TRP A 83 -0.60 -12.35 -4.55
C TRP A 83 -1.11 -12.81 -5.92
N PRO A 84 -2.06 -12.09 -6.54
CA PRO A 84 -2.46 -12.37 -7.91
C PRO A 84 -1.29 -12.20 -8.85
N THR A 85 -1.25 -13.01 -9.89
CA THR A 85 -0.32 -12.85 -11.01
C THR A 85 -0.55 -11.51 -11.71
N TYR A 86 0.45 -11.04 -12.45
CA TYR A 86 0.31 -9.82 -13.26
C TYR A 86 -0.85 -9.90 -14.25
N ALA A 87 -1.08 -11.06 -14.86
CA ALA A 87 -2.20 -11.26 -15.78
C ALA A 87 -3.56 -11.06 -15.07
N GLU A 88 -3.73 -11.61 -13.86
CA GLU A 88 -4.94 -11.41 -13.06
C GLU A 88 -5.12 -9.95 -12.61
N LEU A 89 -4.01 -9.26 -12.30
CA LEU A 89 -4.05 -7.83 -11.97
C LEU A 89 -4.45 -6.99 -13.18
N GLU A 90 -3.90 -7.27 -14.36
CA GLU A 90 -4.25 -6.57 -15.60
C GLU A 90 -5.71 -6.75 -15.98
N GLU A 91 -6.27 -7.95 -15.79
CA GLU A 91 -7.69 -8.21 -16.01
C GLU A 91 -8.57 -7.42 -15.04
N LYS A 92 -8.21 -7.40 -13.75
CA LYS A 92 -8.91 -6.58 -12.74
C LYS A 92 -8.84 -5.09 -13.07
N ILE A 93 -7.68 -4.60 -13.52
CA ILE A 93 -7.52 -3.20 -13.95
C ILE A 93 -8.44 -2.89 -15.13
N LYS A 94 -8.52 -3.77 -16.13
CA LYS A 94 -9.45 -3.61 -17.27
C LYS A 94 -10.90 -3.53 -16.81
N LEU A 95 -11.32 -4.44 -15.92
CA LEU A 95 -12.67 -4.42 -15.34
C LEU A 95 -12.96 -3.12 -14.59
N CYS A 96 -12.03 -2.67 -13.74
CA CYS A 96 -12.16 -1.40 -13.03
C CYS A 96 -12.25 -0.22 -14.01
N GLN A 97 -11.47 -0.21 -15.09
CA GLN A 97 -11.53 0.85 -16.09
C GLN A 97 -12.88 0.90 -16.82
N VAL A 98 -13.48 -0.26 -17.12
CA VAL A 98 -14.83 -0.35 -17.67
C VAL A 98 -15.86 0.23 -16.71
N VAL A 99 -15.78 -0.11 -15.42
CA VAL A 99 -16.68 0.43 -14.38
C VAL A 99 -16.51 1.94 -14.22
N ILE A 100 -15.27 2.44 -14.20
CA ILE A 100 -14.99 3.88 -14.12
C ILE A 100 -15.60 4.61 -15.33
N ASN A 101 -15.39 4.08 -16.53
CA ASN A 101 -15.96 4.67 -17.74
C ASN A 101 -17.49 4.67 -17.68
N TYR A 102 -18.10 3.55 -17.28
CA TYR A 102 -19.55 3.47 -17.11
C TYR A 102 -20.08 4.53 -16.13
N LEU A 103 -19.45 4.65 -14.95
CA LEU A 103 -19.83 5.65 -13.95
C LEU A 103 -19.63 7.07 -14.45
N TYR A 104 -18.56 7.35 -15.21
CA TYR A 104 -18.31 8.66 -15.80
C TYR A 104 -19.36 9.05 -16.84
N TYR A 105 -19.79 8.10 -17.68
CA TYR A 105 -20.83 8.34 -18.69
C TYR A 105 -22.26 8.35 -18.12
N HIS A 106 -22.47 7.84 -16.91
CA HIS A 106 -23.78 7.78 -16.26
C HIS A 106 -23.86 8.66 -14.99
N SER A 107 -22.81 9.41 -14.64
CA SER A 107 -22.82 10.37 -13.53
C SER A 107 -23.61 11.65 -13.84
N ASP A 108 -23.96 11.88 -15.11
CA ASP A 108 -24.79 13.00 -15.55
C ASP A 108 -26.29 12.66 -15.61
N TYR A 109 -26.72 11.47 -15.13
CA TYR A 109 -28.13 11.28 -14.80
C TYR A 109 -28.43 11.97 -13.48
N GLU A 110 -28.61 13.28 -13.56
CA GLU A 110 -29.32 14.05 -12.55
C GLU A 110 -30.57 13.27 -12.12
N LEU A 111 -30.74 13.19 -10.81
CA LEU A 111 -32.03 13.07 -10.13
C LEU A 111 -33.07 13.88 -10.89
N VAL A 112 -33.82 13.23 -11.79
CA VAL A 112 -35.03 13.82 -12.36
C VAL A 112 -36.02 13.88 -11.21
N HIS A 113 -35.99 15.02 -10.54
CA HIS A 113 -37.02 15.51 -9.68
C HIS A 113 -38.37 15.43 -10.41
N GLU A 114 -39.35 15.00 -9.63
CA GLU A 114 -40.76 15.34 -9.79
C GLU A 114 -41.53 14.65 -10.93
N SER A 115 -42.38 13.72 -10.49
CA SER A 115 -43.71 13.45 -11.05
C SER A 115 -43.77 12.95 -12.51
N GLY A 116 -43.82 11.62 -12.65
CA GLY A 116 -44.52 11.02 -13.78
C GLY A 116 -43.97 9.66 -14.14
N CYS A 117 -44.59 8.60 -13.61
CA CYS A 117 -44.49 7.28 -14.21
C CYS A 117 -44.88 7.39 -15.68
N LYS A 118 -43.93 7.19 -16.59
CA LYS A 118 -44.25 6.92 -18.00
C LYS A 118 -44.18 5.41 -18.21
N GLU A 119 -45.33 4.85 -18.58
CA GLU A 119 -45.47 3.47 -19.02
C GLU A 119 -44.47 3.17 -20.14
N ILE A 120 -43.76 2.05 -20.01
CA ILE A 120 -43.09 1.40 -21.14
C ILE A 120 -43.87 0.12 -21.40
N ASN A 121 -44.46 0.00 -22.59
CA ASN A 121 -45.12 -1.21 -23.11
C ASN A 121 -46.26 -1.80 -22.25
N GLY A 122 -47.14 -0.97 -21.70
CA GLY A 122 -48.43 -1.43 -21.14
C GLY A 122 -48.34 -2.37 -19.93
N MET A 123 -47.18 -2.40 -19.24
CA MET A 123 -47.04 -3.06 -17.94
C MET A 123 -46.90 -2.01 -16.85
N GLU A 124 -47.89 -1.93 -15.95
CA GLU A 124 -47.83 -1.12 -14.72
C GLU A 124 -46.62 -1.53 -13.87
N CYS A 125 -45.58 -0.69 -13.77
CA CYS A 125 -44.58 -0.85 -12.71
C CYS A 125 -45.15 -0.32 -11.40
N LYS A 126 -45.61 -1.22 -10.53
CA LYS A 126 -45.86 -0.93 -9.12
C LYS A 126 -44.56 -0.97 -8.34
N CYS A 127 -43.69 0.00 -8.63
CA CYS A 127 -42.48 0.19 -7.85
C CYS A 127 -42.82 1.13 -6.67
N TYR A 128 -43.23 0.52 -5.54
CA TYR A 128 -43.38 1.24 -4.26
C TYR A 128 -42.00 1.71 -3.79
N TRP A 129 -41.94 3.00 -3.45
CA TRP A 129 -40.77 3.65 -2.89
C TRP A 129 -40.25 2.91 -1.66
N GLY A 130 -38.95 2.62 -1.63
CA GLY A 130 -38.23 2.41 -0.37
C GLY A 130 -37.34 1.17 -0.23
N GLU A 131 -37.45 0.13 -1.07
CA GLU A 131 -36.61 -1.06 -0.89
C GLU A 131 -36.17 -1.69 -2.23
N LYS A 132 -34.84 -1.83 -2.38
CA LYS A 132 -34.11 -2.72 -3.31
C LYS A 132 -33.97 -2.27 -4.78
N ILE A 133 -32.96 -1.43 -5.03
CA ILE A 133 -32.28 -1.32 -6.32
C ILE A 133 -31.64 -2.65 -6.77
N ASN A 134 -31.34 -3.57 -5.83
CA ASN A 134 -30.67 -4.84 -6.14
C ASN A 134 -31.51 -5.88 -6.89
N LYS A 135 -32.83 -5.69 -7.09
CA LYS A 135 -33.66 -6.67 -7.82
C LYS A 135 -33.84 -6.37 -9.32
N CYS A 136 -33.48 -5.18 -9.80
CA CYS A 136 -33.61 -4.87 -11.23
C CYS A 136 -32.44 -5.41 -12.09
N LEU A 137 -31.27 -5.65 -11.49
CA LEU A 137 -30.10 -6.12 -12.23
C LEU A 137 -30.12 -7.62 -12.55
N GLU A 138 -30.89 -8.43 -11.81
CA GLU A 138 -30.99 -9.88 -12.06
C GLU A 138 -31.90 -10.22 -13.26
N GLY A 139 -32.80 -9.32 -13.67
CA GLY A 139 -33.75 -9.57 -14.77
C GLY A 139 -33.33 -9.02 -16.13
N CYS A 140 -32.29 -8.18 -16.21
CA CYS A 140 -31.89 -7.53 -17.48
C CYS A 140 -30.75 -8.24 -18.21
N THR A 141 -30.13 -9.25 -17.60
CA THR A 141 -28.99 -9.98 -18.19
C THR A 141 -29.39 -11.06 -19.20
N GLU A 142 -30.66 -11.43 -19.32
CA GLU A 142 -31.10 -12.49 -20.24
C GLU A 142 -31.54 -12.01 -21.64
N VAL A 143 -31.59 -10.70 -21.93
CA VAL A 143 -32.20 -10.20 -23.19
C VAL A 143 -31.18 -9.67 -24.22
N TRP A 144 -29.87 -9.71 -23.94
CA TRP A 144 -28.85 -9.17 -24.86
C TRP A 144 -27.95 -10.21 -25.56
N PHE A 145 -28.34 -11.49 -25.53
CA PHE A 145 -27.75 -12.51 -26.40
C PHE A 145 -28.86 -13.42 -26.97
N SER A 146 -29.58 -12.95 -27.98
CA SER A 146 -30.36 -13.75 -28.95
C SER A 146 -30.65 -12.91 -30.19
#